data_AF-A0A916H9P3-F1
#
_entry.id   AF-A0A916H9P3-F1
#
_cell.length_a   1.000
_cell.length_b   1.000
_cell.length_c   1.000
_cell.angle_alpha   90.00
_cell.angle_beta   90.00
_cell.angle_gamma   90.00
#
_symmetry.space_group_name_H-M   'P 1'
#
loop_
_entity.id
_entity.type
_entity.pdbx_description
1 polymer ?
#
loop_
_entity_poly.entity_id
_entity_poly.type
_entity_poly.pdbx_seq_one_letter_code
_entity_poly.pdbx_strand_id
1 'polypeptide(L)'
;MISVEGVNIGVYGWGELKISPNGVKIATHYNLISDIDTLELYDFNNTNGIISNAISLPMDTLDEAFGLSFSPNNNVLYIATLNANGDLLTQLWQFDVSSNNQTIIQNSRIEIFNSMNHWLYGMQLGADGRIYVAKEGTQFADSIGVINFPNQLGSACSFSLNEYDFSGYKLSVGLPNFPNSYFNNTSWLPNCSVDISELNTLAKLIMYPIPSNNYLIIESESYMDFSNIKITDIQGKNIPVKIFSQNQNSIVLDITNLSNSLYFLIINNQNLSFTHKFLKL
;
A
#
# COMPACT_ATOMS: atom_id res chain seq x y z
N MET A 1 4.32 6.15 -2.82
CA MET A 1 5.55 6.83 -3.15
C MET A 1 5.25 8.31 -3.10
N ILE A 2 5.40 8.89 -1.92
CA ILE A 2 5.76 10.30 -1.87
C ILE A 2 7.27 10.25 -2.05
N SER A 3 7.75 10.58 -3.25
CA SER A 3 9.17 10.84 -3.46
C SER A 3 9.50 12.06 -2.63
N VAL A 4 10.47 11.96 -1.73
CA VAL A 4 10.94 13.12 -0.99
C VAL A 4 12.02 13.77 -1.84
N GLU A 5 11.67 14.84 -2.54
CA GLU A 5 12.69 15.75 -3.05
C GLU A 5 13.26 16.51 -1.85
N GLY A 6 14.49 16.17 -1.47
CA GLY A 6 15.28 16.97 -0.56
C GLY A 6 15.56 18.35 -1.15
N VAL A 7 15.89 19.30 -0.27
CA VAL A 7 16.15 20.72 -0.60
C VAL A 7 17.03 20.87 -1.84
N ASN A 8 16.57 21.71 -2.77
CA ASN A 8 17.19 21.99 -4.06
C ASN A 8 18.60 22.61 -3.90
N ILE A 9 19.63 21.78 -4.01
CA ILE A 9 21.04 22.17 -4.23
C ILE A 9 21.55 21.76 -5.61
N GLY A 10 20.64 21.54 -6.57
CA GLY A 10 20.99 21.37 -7.99
C GLY A 10 21.39 19.95 -8.43
N VAL A 11 20.97 18.90 -7.73
CA VAL A 11 21.20 17.50 -8.14
C VAL A 11 19.97 16.63 -7.88
N TYR A 12 19.77 15.58 -8.71
CA TYR A 12 18.68 14.60 -8.60
C TYR A 12 18.81 13.81 -7.30
N GLY A 13 17.84 13.95 -6.38
CA GLY A 13 17.76 13.13 -5.16
C GLY A 13 16.70 12.05 -5.32
N TRP A 14 17.05 10.80 -5.01
CA TRP A 14 16.11 9.67 -4.95
C TRP A 14 15.85 9.32 -3.47
N GLY A 15 14.59 9.18 -3.10
CA GLY A 15 14.18 9.01 -1.71
C GLY A 15 12.78 8.41 -1.61
N GLU A 16 12.62 7.40 -0.78
CA GLU A 16 11.30 6.88 -0.43
C GLU A 16 10.93 7.27 1.00
N LEU A 17 9.68 7.67 1.21
CA LEU A 17 9.08 7.80 2.53
C LEU A 17 8.01 6.72 2.71
N LYS A 18 8.10 5.99 3.83
CA LYS A 18 7.03 5.08 4.27
C LYS A 18 6.59 5.40 5.69
N ILE A 19 5.31 5.15 5.92
CA ILE A 19 4.71 5.08 7.24
C ILE A 19 4.65 3.60 7.68
N SER A 20 4.84 3.34 8.98
CA SER A 20 4.65 2.01 9.56
C SER A 20 3.19 1.56 9.49
N PRO A 21 2.89 0.25 9.41
CA PRO A 21 1.51 -0.27 9.37
C PRO A 21 0.56 0.26 10.46
N ASN A 22 1.05 0.48 11.67
CA ASN A 22 0.28 1.07 12.79
C ASN A 22 0.15 2.60 12.72
N GLY A 23 0.80 3.24 11.75
CA GLY A 23 0.73 4.68 11.56
C GLY A 23 1.42 5.50 12.65
N VAL A 24 2.41 4.94 13.36
CA VAL A 24 3.09 5.65 14.46
C VAL A 24 4.55 6.00 14.18
N LYS A 25 5.12 5.50 13.08
CA LYS A 25 6.48 5.81 12.65
C LYS A 25 6.54 6.16 11.18
N ILE A 26 7.46 7.03 10.83
CA ILE A 26 7.82 7.36 9.45
C ILE A 26 9.31 7.05 9.28
N ALA A 27 9.66 6.41 8.16
CA ALA A 27 11.04 6.24 7.74
C ALA A 27 11.22 6.89 6.36
N THR A 28 12.36 7.55 6.18
CA THR A 28 12.79 8.12 4.90
C THR A 28 14.29 8.00 4.80
N HIS A 29 14.82 7.97 3.58
CA HIS A 29 16.23 8.22 3.35
C HIS A 29 16.37 9.35 2.33
N TYR A 30 17.51 10.02 2.37
CA TYR A 30 17.90 10.98 1.36
C TYR A 30 19.40 10.87 1.14
N ASN A 31 19.84 11.07 -0.09
CA ASN A 31 21.25 11.15 -0.45
C ASN A 31 21.70 12.63 -0.44
N LEU A 32 22.79 12.93 0.24
CA LEU A 32 23.54 14.18 0.06
C LEU A 32 24.93 13.85 -0.46
N ILE A 33 25.29 14.43 -1.60
CA ILE A 33 26.53 14.20 -2.36
C ILE A 33 27.83 14.50 -1.57
N SER A 34 27.73 15.01 -0.33
CA SER A 34 28.89 15.39 0.49
C SER A 34 28.86 14.93 1.94
N ASP A 35 27.81 14.25 2.41
CA ASP A 35 27.68 13.80 3.80
C ASP A 35 27.24 12.33 3.86
N ILE A 36 27.52 11.68 4.98
CA ILE A 36 27.13 10.27 5.21
C ILE A 36 25.62 10.15 4.97
N ASP A 37 25.30 9.37 3.96
CA ASP A 37 23.97 8.86 3.66
C ASP A 37 23.23 8.46 4.93
N THR A 38 22.02 8.99 5.12
CA THR A 38 21.28 8.80 6.38
C THR A 38 19.89 8.23 6.14
N LEU A 39 19.60 7.11 6.81
CA LEU A 39 18.25 6.63 7.03
C LEU A 39 17.68 7.35 8.24
N GLU A 40 16.55 8.03 8.09
CA GLU A 40 15.89 8.77 9.15
C GLU A 40 14.61 8.08 9.57
N LEU A 41 14.42 7.97 10.89
CA LEU A 41 13.21 7.46 11.52
C LEU A 41 12.60 8.57 12.38
N TYR A 42 11.28 8.69 12.33
CA TYR A 42 10.51 9.64 13.12
C TYR A 42 9.33 8.95 13.79
N ASP A 43 8.89 9.51 14.91
CA ASP A 43 7.57 9.22 15.47
C ASP A 43 6.52 10.08 14.73
N PHE A 44 5.38 9.48 14.43
CA PHE A 44 4.25 10.13 13.75
C PHE A 44 2.98 10.00 14.58
N ASN A 45 2.31 11.12 14.81
CA ASN A 45 1.01 11.13 15.47
C ASN A 45 -0.10 11.15 14.42
N ASN A 46 -0.72 10.00 14.19
CA ASN A 46 -1.81 9.84 13.22
C ASN A 46 -3.10 10.61 13.54
N THR A 47 -3.21 11.23 14.74
CA THR A 47 -4.38 12.01 15.14
C THR A 47 -4.25 13.48 14.75
N ASN A 48 -3.04 14.05 14.80
CA ASN A 48 -2.80 15.47 14.55
C ASN A 48 -1.73 15.76 13.49
N GLY A 49 -1.13 14.72 12.89
CA GLY A 49 -0.13 14.82 11.83
C GLY A 49 1.26 15.27 12.28
N ILE A 50 1.52 15.38 13.58
CA ILE A 50 2.83 15.82 14.09
C ILE A 50 3.89 14.74 13.84
N ILE A 51 5.02 15.16 13.28
CA ILE A 51 6.26 14.38 13.14
C ILE A 51 7.24 14.85 14.22
N SER A 52 7.82 13.94 14.98
CA SER A 52 8.76 14.26 16.07
C SER A 52 9.81 13.17 16.25
N ASN A 53 10.74 13.37 17.20
CA ASN A 53 11.74 12.37 17.59
C ASN A 53 12.57 11.84 16.40
N ALA A 54 13.26 12.76 15.71
CA ALA A 54 14.13 12.41 14.60
C ALA A 54 15.32 11.55 15.08
N ILE A 55 15.46 10.37 14.49
CA ILE A 55 16.56 9.43 14.72
C ILE A 55 17.29 9.24 13.39
N SER A 56 18.54 9.72 13.33
CA SER A 56 19.42 9.56 12.19
C SER A 56 20.24 8.28 12.32
N LEU A 57 20.16 7.40 11.33
CA LEU A 57 20.89 6.14 11.23
C LEU A 57 21.90 6.26 10.08
N PRO A 58 23.17 6.60 10.36
CA PRO A 58 24.19 6.74 9.33
C PRO A 58 24.43 5.43 8.59
N MET A 59 24.61 5.51 7.28
CA MET A 59 24.80 4.38 6.39
C MET A 59 26.01 4.60 5.50
N ASP A 60 26.78 3.55 5.32
CA ASP A 60 28.03 3.60 4.56
C ASP A 60 27.80 3.46 3.04
N THR A 61 26.55 3.19 2.61
CA THR A 61 26.21 2.74 1.23
C THR A 61 24.82 3.16 0.70
N LEU A 62 24.26 4.36 0.98
CA LEU A 62 22.96 4.79 0.39
C LEU A 62 23.08 5.60 -0.91
N ASP A 63 24.24 5.56 -1.59
CA ASP A 63 24.54 6.42 -2.75
C ASP A 63 23.36 6.52 -3.75
N GLU A 64 22.67 5.40 -3.96
CA GLU A 64 21.40 5.35 -4.71
C GLU A 64 20.36 4.39 -4.07
N ALA A 65 20.23 4.41 -2.74
CA ALA A 65 19.15 3.66 -2.08
C ALA A 65 17.78 4.09 -2.62
N PHE A 66 16.86 3.14 -2.79
CA PHE A 66 15.61 3.41 -3.50
C PHE A 66 14.35 2.91 -2.78
N GLY A 67 14.47 1.84 -1.99
CA GLY A 67 13.33 1.17 -1.40
C GLY A 67 13.48 1.01 0.10
N LEU A 68 12.41 1.28 0.83
CA LEU A 68 12.31 0.94 2.25
C LEU A 68 10.92 0.38 2.56
N SER A 69 10.81 -0.51 3.54
CA SER A 69 9.52 -1.00 4.00
C SER A 69 9.56 -1.47 5.45
N PHE A 70 8.53 -1.12 6.20
CA PHE A 70 8.29 -1.70 7.52
C PHE A 70 7.71 -3.11 7.37
N SER A 71 8.04 -3.94 8.36
CA SER A 71 7.38 -5.22 8.62
C SER A 71 5.94 -5.03 9.15
N PRO A 72 5.06 -6.04 9.00
CA PRO A 72 3.69 -6.00 9.51
C PRO A 72 3.58 -5.65 11.01
N ASN A 73 4.54 -6.10 11.83
CA ASN A 73 4.52 -5.85 13.28
C ASN A 73 5.09 -4.49 13.68
N ASN A 74 5.56 -3.66 12.74
CA ASN A 74 6.14 -2.32 12.94
C ASN A 74 7.52 -2.29 13.61
N ASN A 75 8.09 -3.44 13.97
CA ASN A 75 9.33 -3.51 14.75
C ASN A 75 10.56 -3.69 13.88
N VAL A 76 10.40 -4.12 12.63
CA VAL A 76 11.49 -4.34 11.70
C VAL A 76 11.36 -3.40 10.51
N LEU A 77 12.46 -2.76 10.12
CA LEU A 77 12.58 -1.90 8.94
C LEU A 77 13.59 -2.51 7.96
N TYR A 78 13.23 -2.59 6.69
CA TYR A 78 14.11 -3.02 5.62
C TYR A 78 14.46 -1.85 4.71
N ILE A 79 15.69 -1.83 4.20
CA ILE A 79 16.15 -0.83 3.23
C ILE A 79 17.06 -1.49 2.18
N ALA A 80 16.83 -1.16 0.92
CA ALA A 80 17.66 -1.54 -0.22
C ALA A 80 18.62 -0.39 -0.55
N THR A 81 19.88 -0.72 -0.75
CA THR A 81 20.98 0.26 -0.88
C THR A 81 21.87 -0.12 -2.06
N LEU A 82 22.45 0.86 -2.73
CA LEU A 82 23.33 0.66 -3.89
C LEU A 82 24.57 1.54 -3.72
N ASN A 83 25.75 0.93 -3.73
CA ASN A 83 27.03 1.63 -3.78
C ASN A 83 27.35 2.05 -5.22
N ALA A 84 26.74 3.15 -5.67
CA ALA A 84 26.90 3.65 -7.03
C ALA A 84 28.28 4.24 -7.32
N ASN A 85 29.01 4.69 -6.28
CA ASN A 85 30.36 5.27 -6.40
C ASN A 85 31.49 4.23 -6.28
N GLY A 86 31.15 2.96 -6.05
CA GLY A 86 32.11 1.88 -5.81
C GLY A 86 31.91 0.66 -6.71
N ASP A 87 31.64 -0.48 -6.10
CA ASP A 87 31.55 -1.80 -6.72
C ASP A 87 30.18 -2.12 -7.33
N LEU A 88 29.25 -1.16 -7.35
CA LEU A 88 27.85 -1.35 -7.73
C LEU A 88 27.17 -2.45 -6.89
N LEU A 89 27.66 -2.64 -5.66
CA LEU A 89 27.09 -3.61 -4.73
C LEU A 89 25.74 -3.12 -4.26
N THR A 90 24.71 -3.88 -4.58
CA THR A 90 23.39 -3.73 -3.99
C THR A 90 23.31 -4.55 -2.72
N GLN A 91 22.74 -3.98 -1.66
CA GLN A 91 22.52 -4.66 -0.38
C GLN A 91 21.08 -4.48 0.09
N LEU A 92 20.55 -5.48 0.79
CA LEU A 92 19.32 -5.40 1.56
C LEU A 92 19.68 -5.47 3.04
N TRP A 93 19.37 -4.41 3.76
CA TRP A 93 19.60 -4.31 5.20
C TRP A 93 18.29 -4.43 5.97
N GLN A 94 18.41 -4.93 7.20
CA GLN A 94 17.34 -5.04 8.17
C GLN A 94 17.74 -4.35 9.47
N PHE A 95 16.82 -3.63 10.08
CA PHE A 95 16.96 -2.98 11.38
C PHE A 95 15.82 -3.39 12.31
N ASP A 96 16.13 -3.69 13.57
CA ASP A 96 15.14 -3.66 14.66
C ASP A 96 14.95 -2.21 15.14
N VAL A 97 13.75 -1.69 14.87
CA VAL A 97 13.29 -0.34 15.19
C VAL A 97 12.26 -0.32 16.34
N SER A 98 12.18 -1.40 17.12
CA SER A 98 11.29 -1.46 18.29
C SER A 98 11.72 -0.52 19.43
N SER A 99 12.98 -0.07 19.39
CA SER A 99 13.55 0.92 20.29
C SER A 99 13.42 2.34 19.72
N ASN A 100 13.40 3.35 20.59
CA ASN A 100 13.55 4.77 20.22
C ASN A 100 14.97 5.29 20.50
N ASN A 101 15.95 4.39 20.68
CA ASN A 101 17.34 4.75 20.93
C ASN A 101 18.20 4.52 19.68
N GLN A 102 18.78 5.59 19.15
CA GLN A 102 19.61 5.56 17.94
C GLN A 102 20.68 4.46 17.96
N THR A 103 21.46 4.36 19.04
CA THR A 103 22.57 3.40 19.13
C THR A 103 22.08 1.95 19.13
N ILE A 104 20.96 1.67 19.80
CA ILE A 104 20.38 0.32 19.82
C ILE A 104 19.90 -0.07 18.42
N ILE A 105 19.23 0.83 17.71
CA ILE A 105 18.75 0.58 16.35
C ILE A 105 19.93 0.45 15.37
N GLN A 106 20.90 1.35 15.44
CA GLN A 106 22.08 1.29 14.56
C GLN A 106 22.84 -0.03 14.72
N ASN A 107 23.00 -0.50 15.96
CA ASN A 107 23.69 -1.76 16.26
C ASN A 107 22.86 -3.01 15.95
N SER A 108 21.56 -2.87 15.64
CA SER A 108 20.70 -3.99 15.23
C SER A 108 20.75 -4.28 13.73
N ARG A 109 21.53 -3.50 12.96
CA ARG A 109 21.69 -3.64 11.51
C ARG A 109 22.20 -5.04 11.12
N ILE A 110 21.46 -5.73 10.26
CA ILE A 110 21.81 -7.04 9.71
C ILE A 110 21.74 -6.99 8.18
N GLU A 111 22.78 -7.49 7.50
CA GLU A 111 22.73 -7.70 6.05
C GLU A 111 21.92 -8.96 5.75
N ILE A 112 20.90 -8.83 4.91
CA ILE A 112 20.03 -9.94 4.49
C ILE A 112 20.46 -10.50 3.14
N PHE A 113 20.94 -9.62 2.25
CA PHE A 113 21.31 -9.98 0.90
C PHE A 113 22.31 -8.97 0.34
N ASN A 114 23.18 -9.44 -0.55
CA ASN A 114 24.02 -8.58 -1.38
C ASN A 114 24.15 -9.17 -2.80
N SER A 115 24.37 -8.30 -3.79
CA SER A 115 24.57 -8.70 -5.19
C SER A 115 25.19 -7.58 -6.01
N MET A 116 26.13 -7.94 -6.89
CA MET A 116 26.67 -7.05 -7.93
C MET A 116 25.91 -7.17 -9.27
N ASN A 117 24.98 -8.12 -9.38
CA ASN A 117 24.30 -8.44 -10.65
C ASN A 117 22.79 -8.14 -10.65
N HIS A 118 22.27 -7.67 -9.51
CA HIS A 118 20.85 -7.40 -9.31
C HIS A 118 20.72 -6.15 -8.46
N TRP A 119 19.94 -5.19 -8.94
CA TRP A 119 19.61 -3.95 -8.25
C TRP A 119 18.24 -4.09 -7.62
N LEU A 120 18.10 -3.58 -6.40
CA LEU A 120 16.86 -3.64 -5.62
C LEU A 120 16.30 -2.22 -5.52
N TYR A 121 15.00 -2.10 -5.76
CA TYR A 121 14.31 -0.82 -5.81
C TYR A 121 13.15 -0.78 -4.80
N GLY A 122 12.02 -0.19 -5.19
CA GLY A 122 10.86 0.01 -4.34
C GLY A 122 10.39 -1.28 -3.66
N MET A 123 10.09 -1.16 -2.37
CA MET A 123 9.56 -2.24 -1.57
C MET A 123 8.13 -1.95 -1.16
N GLN A 124 7.30 -3.00 -1.10
CA GLN A 124 5.89 -2.86 -0.75
C GLN A 124 5.43 -4.04 0.11
N LEU A 125 4.86 -3.73 1.27
CA LEU A 125 4.12 -4.69 2.07
C LEU A 125 2.85 -5.10 1.32
N GLY A 126 2.64 -6.40 1.16
CA GLY A 126 1.42 -7.00 0.61
C GLY A 126 0.40 -7.38 1.69
N ALA A 127 -0.84 -7.61 1.26
CA ALA A 127 -1.95 -8.02 2.12
C ALA A 127 -1.74 -9.40 2.77
N ASP A 128 -0.84 -10.22 2.23
CA ASP A 128 -0.44 -11.51 2.76
C ASP A 128 0.64 -11.40 3.85
N GLY A 129 1.03 -10.19 4.24
CA GLY A 129 2.05 -9.94 5.26
C GLY A 129 3.49 -10.12 4.78
N ARG A 130 3.72 -10.33 3.48
CA ARG A 130 5.05 -10.42 2.86
C ARG A 130 5.47 -9.07 2.29
N ILE A 131 6.78 -8.83 2.20
CA ILE A 131 7.30 -7.62 1.54
C ILE A 131 7.82 -8.02 0.15
N TYR A 132 7.31 -7.34 -0.86
CA TYR A 132 7.71 -7.51 -2.25
C TYR A 132 8.76 -6.46 -2.60
N VAL A 133 9.77 -6.85 -3.37
CA VAL A 133 10.93 -6.04 -3.71
C VAL A 133 11.05 -5.98 -5.22
N ALA A 134 10.81 -4.80 -5.80
CA ALA A 134 11.11 -4.56 -7.20
C ALA A 134 12.61 -4.69 -7.43
N LYS A 135 13.00 -5.27 -8.56
CA LYS A 135 14.41 -5.48 -8.89
C LYS A 135 14.66 -5.45 -10.38
N GLU A 136 15.90 -5.14 -10.74
CA GLU A 136 16.46 -5.32 -12.08
C GLU A 136 17.70 -6.21 -11.99
N GLY A 137 18.05 -6.92 -13.05
CA GLY A 137 19.27 -7.73 -13.07
C GLY A 137 19.60 -8.28 -14.44
N THR A 138 20.82 -8.77 -14.59
CA THR A 138 21.28 -9.40 -15.83
C THR A 138 20.63 -10.76 -16.10
N GLN A 139 20.11 -11.39 -15.04
CA GLN A 139 19.32 -12.62 -15.08
C GLN A 139 18.04 -12.41 -14.26
N PHE A 140 16.96 -13.13 -14.62
CA PHE A 140 15.67 -13.06 -13.92
C PHE A 140 15.07 -11.64 -13.86
N ALA A 141 15.27 -10.80 -14.87
CA ALA A 141 14.72 -9.44 -14.90
C ALA A 141 13.17 -9.39 -14.89
N ASP A 142 12.54 -10.55 -15.07
CA ASP A 142 11.11 -10.82 -15.07
C ASP A 142 10.62 -11.47 -13.78
N SER A 143 11.34 -11.34 -12.67
CA SER A 143 10.89 -11.83 -11.36
C SER A 143 10.95 -10.79 -10.25
N ILE A 144 10.21 -11.02 -9.17
CA ILE A 144 10.17 -10.16 -7.97
C ILE A 144 10.91 -10.80 -6.79
N GLY A 145 11.59 -9.97 -6.01
CA GLY A 145 12.12 -10.38 -4.71
C GLY A 145 11.02 -10.40 -3.66
N VAL A 146 11.11 -11.33 -2.69
CA VAL A 146 10.12 -11.45 -1.61
C VAL A 146 10.83 -11.72 -0.29
N ILE A 147 10.51 -10.91 0.72
CA ILE A 147 10.80 -11.21 2.13
C ILE A 147 9.59 -11.97 2.68
N ASN A 148 9.75 -13.29 2.88
CA ASN A 148 8.63 -14.18 3.19
C ASN A 148 8.15 -14.08 4.65
N PHE A 149 9.03 -13.76 5.59
CA PHE A 149 8.68 -13.61 7.00
C PHE A 149 9.21 -12.29 7.58
N PRO A 150 8.63 -11.13 7.21
CA PRO A 150 9.24 -9.83 7.49
C PRO A 150 9.40 -9.49 8.99
N ASN A 151 8.67 -10.16 9.86
CA ASN A 151 8.78 -9.99 11.31
C ASN A 151 9.99 -10.73 11.93
N GLN A 152 10.61 -11.65 11.20
CA GLN A 152 11.74 -12.45 11.68
C GLN A 152 13.07 -11.76 11.38
N LEU A 153 14.02 -11.81 12.31
CA LEU A 153 15.34 -11.20 12.16
C LEU A 153 16.33 -12.11 11.42
N GLY A 154 17.26 -11.48 10.69
CA GLY A 154 18.30 -12.16 9.93
C GLY A 154 17.76 -13.12 8.88
N SER A 155 18.44 -14.25 8.68
CA SER A 155 18.10 -15.25 7.67
C SER A 155 16.70 -15.88 7.86
N ALA A 156 16.13 -15.79 9.07
CA ALA A 156 14.77 -16.27 9.33
C ALA A 156 13.69 -15.45 8.61
N CYS A 157 14.00 -14.25 8.10
CA CYS A 157 13.10 -13.49 7.22
C CYS A 157 12.87 -14.17 5.86
N SER A 158 13.74 -15.12 5.49
CA SER A 158 13.67 -15.95 4.28
C SER A 158 13.49 -15.12 3.00
N PHE A 159 14.43 -14.20 2.75
CA PHE A 159 14.47 -13.44 1.50
C PHE A 159 14.73 -14.37 0.31
N SER A 160 13.86 -14.28 -0.70
CA SER A 160 13.94 -14.99 -1.96
C SER A 160 14.07 -13.96 -3.07
N LEU A 161 15.16 -14.03 -3.84
CA LEU A 161 15.41 -13.07 -4.91
C LEU A 161 14.43 -13.24 -6.08
N ASN A 162 13.98 -14.47 -6.35
CA ASN A 162 13.23 -14.85 -7.55
C ASN A 162 12.01 -15.71 -7.19
N GLU A 163 11.14 -15.21 -6.31
CA GLU A 163 10.02 -16.01 -5.80
C GLU A 163 8.96 -16.27 -6.89
N TYR A 164 8.65 -15.23 -7.68
CA TYR A 164 7.64 -15.29 -8.74
C TYR A 164 8.23 -14.78 -10.05
N ASP A 165 8.08 -15.59 -11.11
CA ASP A 165 8.46 -15.30 -12.49
C ASP A 165 7.22 -14.84 -13.27
N PHE A 166 7.34 -13.69 -13.94
CA PHE A 166 6.31 -13.07 -14.76
C PHE A 166 6.47 -13.42 -16.25
N SER A 167 7.18 -14.49 -16.60
CA SER A 167 7.24 -15.05 -17.96
C SER A 167 7.65 -14.02 -19.02
N GLY A 168 8.69 -13.25 -18.73
CA GLY A 168 9.23 -12.21 -19.62
C GLY A 168 8.62 -10.81 -19.47
N TYR A 169 7.58 -10.62 -18.64
CA TYR A 169 7.12 -9.26 -18.30
C TYR A 169 8.07 -8.64 -17.28
N LYS A 170 8.75 -7.57 -17.69
CA LYS A 170 9.70 -6.86 -16.83
C LYS A 170 8.97 -6.00 -15.80
N LEU A 171 9.47 -6.04 -14.56
CA LEU A 171 9.09 -5.08 -13.53
C LEU A 171 9.83 -3.76 -13.79
N SER A 172 9.20 -2.67 -13.37
CA SER A 172 9.86 -1.36 -13.29
C SER A 172 10.36 -1.13 -11.86
N VAL A 173 11.01 0.01 -11.63
CA VAL A 173 11.62 0.39 -10.34
C VAL A 173 10.63 0.54 -9.18
N GLY A 174 9.32 0.59 -9.46
CA GLY A 174 8.28 0.83 -8.47
C GLY A 174 7.23 -0.27 -8.39
N LEU A 175 6.64 -0.40 -7.20
CA LEU A 175 5.46 -1.22 -6.93
C LEU A 175 4.23 -0.32 -6.69
N PRO A 176 3.00 -0.84 -6.85
CA PRO A 176 1.79 -0.07 -6.55
C PRO A 176 1.83 0.53 -5.14
N ASN A 177 1.55 1.82 -5.06
CA ASN A 177 1.59 2.54 -3.80
C ASN A 177 0.29 2.33 -3.00
N PHE A 178 0.29 1.33 -2.12
CA PHE A 178 -0.78 1.16 -1.14
C PHE A 178 -0.32 1.69 0.23
N PRO A 179 -1.12 2.54 0.91
CA PRO A 179 -0.94 2.84 2.32
C PRO A 179 -0.77 1.55 3.14
N ASN A 180 0.38 1.41 3.82
CA ASN A 180 0.69 0.20 4.59
C ASN A 180 -0.32 -0.08 5.71
N SER A 181 -1.04 0.96 6.18
CA SER A 181 -2.14 0.82 7.13
C SER A 181 -3.29 -0.04 6.61
N TYR A 182 -3.46 -0.18 5.29
CA TYR A 182 -4.45 -1.08 4.71
C TYR A 182 -4.18 -2.56 5.01
N PHE A 183 -2.94 -2.92 5.34
CA PHE A 183 -2.53 -4.30 5.60
C PHE A 183 -2.31 -4.56 7.10
N ASN A 184 -2.68 -3.59 7.95
CA ASN A 184 -2.68 -3.75 9.39
C ASN A 184 -4.08 -4.17 9.84
N ASN A 185 -4.26 -5.46 10.14
CA ASN A 185 -5.55 -6.06 10.54
C ASN A 185 -6.09 -5.58 11.91
N THR A 186 -5.57 -4.46 12.44
CA THR A 186 -6.09 -3.82 13.65
C THR A 186 -7.18 -2.82 13.29
N SER A 187 -8.40 -3.32 13.07
CA SER A 187 -9.75 -2.75 13.31
C SER A 187 -9.96 -1.23 13.56
N TRP A 188 -9.18 -0.31 13.00
CA TRP A 188 -9.27 1.14 13.28
C TRP A 188 -9.21 2.04 12.04
N LEU A 189 -9.31 1.49 10.83
CA LEU A 189 -9.63 2.32 9.67
C LEU A 189 -11.16 2.56 9.63
N PRO A 190 -11.64 3.80 9.60
CA PRO A 190 -13.05 4.06 9.31
C PRO A 190 -13.33 3.57 7.89
N ASN A 191 -14.00 2.42 7.76
CA ASN A 191 -14.65 1.86 6.56
C ASN A 191 -14.26 2.47 5.20
N CYS A 192 -12.96 2.45 4.89
CA CYS A 192 -12.43 2.71 3.57
C CYS A 192 -11.66 1.47 3.16
N SER A 193 -12.38 0.34 3.02
CA SER A 193 -11.83 -0.85 2.39
C SER A 193 -12.34 -0.96 0.95
N VAL A 194 -11.41 -1.29 0.06
CA VAL A 194 -11.64 -1.68 -1.34
C VAL A 194 -11.33 -3.17 -1.55
N ASP A 195 -11.28 -3.95 -0.45
CA ASP A 195 -11.03 -5.39 -0.49
C ASP A 195 -12.28 -6.20 -0.11
N ILE A 196 -12.41 -7.36 -0.75
CA ILE A 196 -13.60 -8.21 -0.80
C ILE A 196 -13.73 -9.14 0.43
N SER A 197 -12.72 -9.21 1.30
CA SER A 197 -12.62 -10.25 2.33
C SER A 197 -13.08 -9.88 3.75
N GLU A 198 -13.49 -8.64 4.04
CA GLU A 198 -13.93 -8.25 5.41
C GLU A 198 -15.41 -7.87 5.55
N LEU A 199 -16.24 -8.23 4.58
CA LEU A 199 -17.71 -8.19 4.70
C LEU A 199 -18.26 -9.40 5.48
N ASN A 200 -17.74 -9.70 6.67
CA ASN A 200 -18.20 -10.86 7.47
C ASN A 200 -19.19 -10.54 8.60
N THR A 201 -19.72 -9.31 8.67
CA THR A 201 -20.87 -9.00 9.56
C THR A 201 -21.91 -8.03 8.98
N LEU A 202 -21.74 -7.57 7.74
CA LEU A 202 -22.72 -6.72 7.06
C LEU A 202 -23.24 -7.48 5.85
N ALA A 203 -24.57 -7.53 5.67
CA ALA A 203 -25.24 -8.21 4.57
C ALA A 203 -24.48 -8.01 3.26
N LYS A 204 -23.90 -9.10 2.72
CA LYS A 204 -23.16 -9.06 1.47
C LYS A 204 -24.11 -8.62 0.37
N LEU A 205 -23.80 -7.46 -0.21
CA LEU A 205 -24.53 -6.87 -1.32
C LEU A 205 -23.82 -7.21 -2.63
N ILE A 206 -24.58 -7.69 -3.60
CA ILE A 206 -24.11 -7.99 -4.95
C ILE A 206 -24.88 -7.11 -5.91
N MET A 207 -24.18 -6.46 -6.83
CA MET A 207 -24.78 -5.61 -7.87
C MET A 207 -24.42 -6.11 -9.25
N TYR A 208 -25.41 -6.22 -10.14
CA TYR A 208 -25.18 -6.69 -11.50
C TYR A 208 -26.30 -6.25 -12.47
N PRO A 209 -26.03 -6.19 -13.78
CA PRO A 209 -24.71 -6.32 -14.41
C PRO A 209 -23.83 -5.08 -14.17
N ILE A 210 -22.51 -5.24 -14.08
CA ILE A 210 -21.54 -4.12 -14.10
C ILE A 210 -20.51 -4.41 -15.21
N PRO A 211 -20.39 -3.56 -16.25
CA PRO A 211 -21.17 -2.34 -16.51
C PRO A 211 -22.66 -2.61 -16.80
N SER A 212 -23.51 -1.60 -16.58
CA SER A 212 -24.97 -1.71 -16.67
C SER A 212 -25.51 -0.88 -17.84
N ASN A 213 -26.59 -1.35 -18.50
CA ASN A 213 -27.24 -0.63 -19.61
C ASN A 213 -28.60 -0.07 -19.23
N ASN A 214 -29.61 -0.92 -19.02
CA ASN A 214 -31.00 -0.46 -18.84
C ASN A 214 -31.52 -0.67 -17.42
N TYR A 215 -30.97 -1.64 -16.71
CA TYR A 215 -31.36 -1.97 -15.36
C TYR A 215 -30.14 -2.29 -14.50
N LEU A 216 -30.29 -2.10 -13.19
CA LEU A 216 -29.34 -2.50 -12.17
C LEU A 216 -30.07 -3.34 -11.13
N ILE A 217 -29.56 -4.55 -10.89
CA ILE A 217 -30.07 -5.48 -9.87
C ILE A 217 -29.14 -5.37 -8.67
N ILE A 218 -29.74 -5.29 -7.48
CA ILE A 218 -29.04 -5.31 -6.20
C ILE A 218 -29.65 -6.43 -5.37
N GLU A 219 -28.80 -7.35 -4.90
CA GLU A 219 -29.19 -8.50 -4.07
C GLU A 219 -28.39 -8.54 -2.77
N SER A 220 -29.03 -8.95 -1.69
CA SER A 220 -28.43 -9.15 -0.38
C SER A 220 -28.61 -10.59 0.11
N GLU A 221 -27.60 -11.12 0.80
CA GLU A 221 -27.68 -12.48 1.38
C GLU A 221 -28.74 -12.60 2.50
N SER A 222 -29.07 -11.49 3.17
CA SER A 222 -30.10 -11.41 4.22
C SER A 222 -31.10 -10.31 3.92
N TYR A 223 -32.21 -10.26 4.68
CA TYR A 223 -33.19 -9.17 4.61
C TYR A 223 -32.50 -7.80 4.62
N MET A 224 -32.91 -6.94 3.69
CA MET A 224 -32.42 -5.58 3.58
C MET A 224 -33.56 -4.59 3.35
N ASP A 225 -33.55 -3.51 4.12
CA ASP A 225 -34.44 -2.38 3.85
C ASP A 225 -33.87 -1.54 2.69
N PHE A 226 -34.65 -1.41 1.61
CA PHE A 226 -34.32 -0.60 0.44
C PHE A 226 -35.12 0.73 0.41
N SER A 227 -35.78 1.10 1.50
CA SER A 227 -36.63 2.30 1.60
C SER A 227 -35.89 3.60 1.25
N ASN A 228 -34.59 3.68 1.56
CA ASN A 228 -33.77 4.87 1.32
C ASN A 228 -32.62 4.60 0.34
N ILE A 229 -32.95 4.05 -0.82
CA ILE A 229 -32.02 3.89 -1.95
C ILE A 229 -31.91 5.19 -2.77
N LYS A 230 -30.69 5.57 -3.16
CA LYS A 230 -30.39 6.75 -3.96
C LYS A 230 -29.30 6.45 -4.98
N ILE A 231 -29.36 7.10 -6.14
CA ILE A 231 -28.26 7.12 -7.10
C ILE A 231 -27.74 8.55 -7.21
N THR A 232 -26.42 8.74 -7.19
CA THR A 232 -25.79 10.04 -7.41
C THR A 232 -24.79 9.99 -8.56
N ASP A 233 -24.63 11.10 -9.26
CA ASP A 233 -23.49 11.28 -10.17
C ASP A 233 -22.18 11.56 -9.42
N ILE A 234 -21.09 11.75 -10.16
CA ILE A 234 -19.77 12.08 -9.62
C ILE A 234 -19.70 13.43 -8.90
N GLN A 235 -20.70 14.29 -9.06
CA GLN A 235 -20.82 15.58 -8.38
C GLN A 235 -21.70 15.47 -7.11
N GLY A 236 -22.20 14.28 -6.79
CA GLY A 236 -23.08 14.03 -5.64
C GLY A 236 -24.54 14.43 -5.88
N LYS A 237 -24.93 14.78 -7.12
CA LYS A 237 -26.31 15.14 -7.43
C LYS A 237 -27.17 13.88 -7.45
N ASN A 238 -28.24 13.87 -6.65
CA ASN A 238 -29.22 12.78 -6.62
C ASN A 238 -29.97 12.70 -7.97
N ILE A 239 -30.01 11.50 -8.54
CA ILE A 239 -30.72 11.19 -9.78
C ILE A 239 -31.86 10.23 -9.45
N PRO A 240 -33.13 10.66 -9.64
CA PRO A 240 -34.26 9.78 -9.39
C PRO A 240 -34.27 8.64 -10.40
N VAL A 241 -34.42 7.41 -9.91
CA VAL A 241 -34.60 6.21 -10.72
C VAL A 241 -35.89 5.50 -10.34
N LYS A 242 -36.49 4.80 -11.30
CA LYS A 242 -37.69 4.01 -11.05
C LYS A 242 -37.30 2.64 -10.54
N ILE A 243 -38.08 2.11 -9.60
CA ILE A 243 -37.95 0.73 -9.13
C ILE A 243 -38.84 -0.13 -10.01
N PHE A 244 -38.26 -1.08 -10.75
CA PHE A 244 -39.01 -2.05 -11.55
C PHE A 244 -39.65 -3.12 -10.68
N SER A 245 -38.91 -3.63 -9.69
CA SER A 245 -39.39 -4.63 -8.75
C SER A 245 -38.57 -4.62 -7.48
N GLN A 246 -39.19 -5.00 -6.36
CA GLN A 246 -38.53 -5.14 -5.07
C GLN A 246 -39.11 -6.34 -4.32
N ASN A 247 -38.23 -7.09 -3.65
CA ASN A 247 -38.59 -8.10 -2.66
C ASN A 247 -37.73 -7.90 -1.39
N GLN A 248 -37.78 -8.85 -0.45
CA GLN A 248 -37.13 -8.74 0.87
C GLN A 248 -35.59 -8.62 0.80
N ASN A 249 -34.96 -9.15 -0.26
CA ASN A 249 -33.51 -9.25 -0.39
C ASN A 249 -32.99 -8.77 -1.76
N SER A 250 -33.86 -8.21 -2.61
CA SER A 250 -33.49 -7.81 -3.97
C SER A 250 -34.31 -6.62 -4.44
N ILE A 251 -33.67 -5.73 -5.18
CA ILE A 251 -34.29 -4.59 -5.85
C ILE A 251 -33.73 -4.43 -7.26
N VAL A 252 -34.62 -4.09 -8.19
CA VAL A 252 -34.28 -3.85 -9.61
C VAL A 252 -34.62 -2.40 -9.93
N LEU A 253 -33.60 -1.65 -10.36
CA LEU A 253 -33.70 -0.23 -10.72
C LEU A 253 -33.68 -0.06 -12.24
N ASP A 254 -34.54 0.80 -12.76
CA ASP A 254 -34.50 1.29 -14.15
C ASP A 254 -33.50 2.44 -14.25
N ILE A 255 -32.42 2.19 -14.97
CA ILE A 255 -31.33 3.15 -15.22
C ILE A 255 -31.27 3.56 -16.70
N THR A 256 -32.28 3.23 -17.51
CA THR A 256 -32.29 3.48 -18.96
C THR A 256 -32.07 4.94 -19.30
N ASN A 257 -32.58 5.86 -18.47
CA ASN A 257 -32.47 7.31 -18.68
C ASN A 257 -31.19 7.94 -18.11
N LEU A 258 -30.29 7.15 -17.52
CA LEU A 258 -28.98 7.64 -17.11
C LEU A 258 -28.08 7.81 -18.35
N SER A 259 -27.32 8.91 -18.38
CA SER A 259 -26.26 9.09 -19.38
C SER A 259 -25.11 8.13 -19.12
N ASN A 260 -24.29 7.87 -20.14
CA ASN A 260 -23.11 7.02 -19.97
C ASN A 260 -22.08 7.71 -19.08
N SER A 261 -21.90 7.22 -17.85
CA SER A 261 -21.05 7.82 -16.82
C SER A 261 -20.84 6.86 -15.64
N LEU A 262 -20.00 7.28 -14.69
CA LEU A 262 -19.85 6.65 -13.38
C LEU A 262 -20.90 7.19 -12.41
N TYR A 263 -21.54 6.29 -11.67
CA TYR A 263 -22.55 6.61 -10.66
C TYR A 263 -22.27 5.90 -9.35
N PHE A 264 -22.86 6.42 -8.28
CA PHE A 264 -22.82 5.83 -6.95
C PHE A 264 -24.23 5.46 -6.50
N LEU A 265 -24.42 4.19 -6.14
CA LEU A 265 -25.61 3.71 -5.43
C LEU A 265 -25.38 3.85 -3.94
N ILE A 266 -26.33 4.46 -3.24
CA ILE A 266 -26.30 4.66 -1.79
C ILE A 266 -27.57 4.06 -1.18
N ILE A 267 -27.41 3.18 -0.19
CA ILE A 267 -28.51 2.60 0.60
C ILE A 267 -28.31 2.99 2.06
N ASN A 268 -29.26 3.72 2.64
CA ASN A 268 -29.17 4.18 4.04
C ASN A 268 -30.21 3.48 4.93
N ASN A 269 -29.73 2.70 5.89
CA ASN A 269 -30.55 2.10 6.95
C ASN A 269 -30.24 2.77 8.28
N GLN A 270 -31.08 2.55 9.29
CA GLN A 270 -31.00 3.24 10.60
C GLN A 270 -29.60 3.18 11.25
N ASN A 271 -28.82 2.13 10.96
CA ASN A 271 -27.49 1.91 11.54
C ASN A 271 -26.35 1.82 10.50
N LEU A 272 -26.64 1.78 9.20
CA LEU A 272 -25.66 1.41 8.17
C LEU A 272 -25.91 2.18 6.87
N SER A 273 -24.82 2.64 6.25
CA SER A 273 -24.85 3.23 4.90
C SER A 273 -23.96 2.38 3.98
N PHE A 274 -24.53 1.91 2.88
CA PHE A 274 -23.79 1.20 1.83
C PHE A 274 -23.63 2.11 0.63
N THR A 275 -22.40 2.24 0.13
CA THR A 275 -22.11 2.96 -1.11
C THR A 275 -21.39 2.03 -2.07
N HIS A 276 -21.90 1.90 -3.30
CA HIS A 276 -21.24 1.14 -4.36
C HIS A 276 -21.18 1.94 -5.66
N LYS A 277 -20.04 1.84 -6.37
CA LYS A 277 -19.86 2.45 -7.69
C LYS A 277 -20.33 1.51 -8.81
N PHE A 278 -20.96 2.05 -9.85
CA PHE A 278 -21.24 1.30 -11.08
C PHE A 278 -21.08 2.18 -12.31
N LEU A 279 -20.76 1.55 -13.44
CA LEU A 279 -20.59 2.21 -14.74
C LEU A 279 -21.84 1.99 -15.59
N LYS A 280 -22.44 3.07 -16.09
CA LYS A 280 -23.51 3.06 -17.09
C LYS A 280 -22.91 3.18 -18.49
N LEU A 281 -23.26 2.26 -19.38
CA LEU A 281 -22.89 2.27 -20.81
C LEU A 281 -24.09 2.51 -21.73
#